data_AF-A0A7S4GEH6-F1
#
_entry.id   AF-A0A7S4GEH6-F1
#
_cell.length_a   1.000
_cell.length_b   1.000
_cell.length_c   1.000
_cell.angle_alpha   90.00
_cell.angle_beta   90.00
_cell.angle_gamma   90.00
#
_symmetry.space_group_name_H-M   'P 1'
#
loop_
_entity.id
_entity.type
_entity.pdbx_description
1 polymer ?
#
loop_
_entity_poly.entity_id
_entity_poly.type
_entity_poly.pdbx_seq_one_letter_code
_entity_poly.pdbx_strand_id
1 'polypeptide(L)'
;PTVALAAVPIYNLGIDVQLILTQRALAQIFSGEIQVWDDPRIKASNPNFTAWGLPANQSIEVVVRGDGSTSTSIFKAALGDFDPGFEAAVGSGGSPNWGSRKVTKTDRASSGLRSYVAKTMYTIGYCTMGEAMTANLPQAWLKKDGNAIV
;
A
#
# COMPACT_ATOMS: atom_id res chain seq x y z
N PRO A 1 20.68 5.37 -17.34
CA PRO A 1 19.53 4.51 -16.91
C PRO A 1 18.73 4.13 -18.16
N THR A 2 18.30 2.88 -18.29
CA THR A 2 17.67 2.39 -19.54
C THR A 2 16.13 2.33 -19.42
N VAL A 3 15.58 2.12 -18.21
CA VAL A 3 14.13 2.12 -17.89
C VAL A 3 13.94 2.55 -16.42
N ALA A 4 12.85 3.27 -16.10
CA ALA A 4 12.40 3.53 -14.73
C ALA A 4 11.16 2.68 -14.40
N LEU A 5 11.11 2.07 -13.21
CA LEU A 5 9.98 1.26 -12.74
C LEU A 5 9.26 1.99 -11.60
N ALA A 6 7.99 2.34 -11.82
CA ALA A 6 7.13 2.88 -10.78
C ALA A 6 6.44 1.75 -10.02
N ALA A 7 6.71 1.65 -8.72
CA ALA A 7 5.95 0.82 -7.80
C ALA A 7 4.74 1.62 -7.29
N VAL A 8 3.54 1.10 -7.51
CA VAL A 8 2.28 1.74 -7.14
C VAL A 8 1.57 0.94 -6.05
N PRO A 9 0.97 1.61 -5.05
CA PRO A 9 0.09 0.95 -4.09
C PRO A 9 -1.21 0.52 -4.77
N ILE A 10 -1.56 -0.75 -4.60
CA ILE A 10 -2.83 -1.32 -5.07
C ILE A 10 -3.68 -1.71 -3.87
N TYR A 11 -5.00 -1.62 -4.01
CA TYR A 11 -5.92 -1.93 -2.91
C TYR A 11 -7.19 -2.61 -3.40
N ASN A 12 -7.93 -3.17 -2.44
CA ASN A 12 -9.27 -3.68 -2.66
C ASN A 12 -10.13 -3.36 -1.44
N LEU A 13 -11.12 -2.49 -1.62
CA LEU A 13 -12.09 -2.13 -0.57
C LEU A 13 -13.45 -2.86 -0.73
N GLY A 14 -13.58 -3.71 -1.75
CA GLY A 14 -14.87 -4.33 -2.13
C GLY A 14 -15.86 -3.36 -2.78
N ILE A 15 -15.44 -2.12 -3.02
CA ILE A 15 -16.23 -1.03 -3.59
C ILE A 15 -15.40 -0.24 -4.60
N ASP A 16 -16.07 0.33 -5.59
CA ASP A 16 -15.43 1.15 -6.62
C ASP A 16 -15.31 2.60 -6.14
N VAL A 17 -14.21 2.90 -5.46
CA VAL A 17 -13.90 4.23 -4.92
C VAL A 17 -12.46 4.56 -5.21
N GLN A 18 -12.16 5.83 -5.42
CA GLN A 18 -10.79 6.32 -5.53
C GLN A 18 -10.24 6.60 -4.13
N LEU A 19 -9.23 5.83 -3.73
CA LEU A 19 -8.51 6.04 -2.47
C LEU A 19 -7.35 7.01 -2.67
N ILE A 20 -7.31 8.06 -1.85
CA ILE A 20 -6.20 9.02 -1.80
C ILE A 20 -5.47 8.87 -0.46
N LEU A 21 -4.15 8.70 -0.49
CA LEU A 21 -3.30 8.60 0.69
C LEU A 21 -2.23 9.69 0.66
N THR A 22 -1.82 10.19 1.81
CA THR A 22 -0.55 10.92 1.88
C THR A 22 0.60 9.92 1.84
N GLN A 23 1.77 10.37 1.38
CA GLN A 23 3.00 9.57 1.42
C GLN A 23 3.27 8.99 2.82
N ARG A 24 3.10 9.84 3.85
CA ARG A 24 3.25 9.44 5.25
C ARG A 24 2.21 8.40 5.68
N ALA A 25 0.92 8.59 5.34
CA ALA A 25 -0.12 7.62 5.66
C ALA A 25 0.16 6.25 5.01
N LEU A 26 0.65 6.25 3.76
CA LEU A 26 1.06 5.00 3.11
C LEU A 26 2.17 4.28 3.91
N ALA A 27 3.23 4.99 4.29
CA ALA A 27 4.31 4.42 5.10
C ALA A 27 3.81 3.93 6.48
N GLN A 28 2.88 4.66 7.09
CA GLN A 28 2.26 4.29 8.36
C GLN A 28 1.34 3.06 8.25
N ILE A 29 0.68 2.84 7.12
CA ILE A 29 -0.07 1.60 6.84
C ILE A 29 0.91 0.42 6.77
N PHE A 30 1.96 0.52 5.97
CA PHE A 30 2.92 -0.57 5.78
C PHE A 30 3.81 -0.83 7.01
N SER A 31 4.02 0.16 7.88
CA SER A 31 4.65 -0.03 9.20
C SER A 31 3.66 -0.46 10.29
N GLY A 32 2.36 -0.57 9.99
CA GLY A 32 1.33 -1.04 10.92
C GLY A 32 0.92 -0.03 11.99
N GLU A 33 1.28 1.25 11.84
CA GLU A 33 0.80 2.34 12.70
C GLU A 33 -0.65 2.74 12.35
N ILE A 34 -1.03 2.59 11.08
CA ILE A 34 -2.43 2.67 10.63
C ILE A 34 -2.91 1.25 10.35
N GLN A 35 -3.92 0.80 11.10
CA GLN A 35 -4.41 -0.59 11.05
C GLN A 35 -5.87 -0.69 10.60
N VAL A 36 -6.58 0.43 10.47
CA VAL A 36 -8.00 0.47 10.08
C VAL A 36 -8.24 1.51 8.99
N TRP A 37 -9.17 1.22 8.09
CA TRP A 37 -9.47 2.08 6.94
C TRP A 37 -10.08 3.43 7.32
N ASP A 38 -10.81 3.49 8.43
CA ASP A 38 -11.45 4.70 8.96
C ASP A 38 -10.55 5.53 9.89
N ASP A 39 -9.23 5.30 9.85
CA ASP A 39 -8.25 6.11 10.57
C ASP A 39 -8.37 7.60 10.17
N PRO A 40 -8.33 8.55 11.13
CA PRO A 40 -8.44 9.98 10.84
C PRO A 40 -7.47 10.48 9.76
N ARG A 41 -6.26 9.89 9.65
CA ARG A 41 -5.24 10.27 8.67
C ARG A 41 -5.64 9.87 7.25
N ILE A 42 -6.34 8.76 7.08
CA ILE A 42 -6.92 8.35 5.79
C ILE A 42 -8.12 9.24 5.47
N LYS A 43 -9.04 9.42 6.42
CA LYS A 43 -10.25 10.25 6.22
C LYS A 43 -9.93 11.70 5.87
N ALA A 44 -8.85 12.27 6.42
CA ALA A 44 -8.40 13.62 6.10
C ALA A 44 -8.10 13.85 4.61
N SER A 45 -7.73 12.78 3.88
CA SER A 45 -7.46 12.86 2.43
C SER A 45 -8.65 12.43 1.57
N ASN A 46 -9.71 11.89 2.18
CA ASN A 46 -10.88 11.33 1.52
C ASN A 46 -12.15 11.91 2.17
N PRO A 47 -12.55 13.15 1.86
CA PRO A 47 -13.71 13.79 2.50
C PRO A 47 -15.02 13.01 2.27
N ASN A 48 -15.10 12.25 1.18
CA ASN A 48 -16.25 11.40 0.86
C ASN A 48 -16.19 10.00 1.50
N PHE A 49 -15.21 9.72 2.38
CA PHE A 49 -15.01 8.40 2.99
C PHE A 49 -16.28 7.85 3.65
N THR A 50 -17.04 8.70 4.35
CA THR A 50 -18.28 8.26 5.01
C THR A 50 -19.35 7.79 4.00
N ALA A 51 -19.39 8.38 2.81
CA ALA A 51 -20.33 8.00 1.76
C ALA A 51 -19.97 6.65 1.11
N TRP A 52 -18.76 6.13 1.34
CA TRP A 52 -18.33 4.82 0.84
C TRP A 52 -19.01 3.65 1.55
N GLY A 53 -19.62 3.88 2.73
CA GLY A 53 -20.35 2.85 3.46
C GLY A 53 -19.48 1.72 3.99
N LEU A 54 -18.17 1.95 4.17
CA LEU A 54 -17.28 0.96 4.77
C LEU A 54 -17.65 0.69 6.24
N PRO A 55 -17.52 -0.55 6.73
CA PRO A 55 -17.71 -0.86 8.14
C PRO A 55 -16.75 -0.04 9.03
N ALA A 56 -17.23 0.40 10.19
CA ALA A 56 -16.38 1.07 11.18
C ALA A 56 -15.31 0.12 11.73
N ASN A 57 -14.11 0.64 12.01
CA ASN A 57 -12.94 -0.12 12.46
C ASN A 57 -12.55 -1.29 11.53
N GLN A 58 -12.86 -1.18 10.23
CA GLN A 58 -12.50 -2.21 9.27
C GLN A 58 -10.97 -2.29 9.16
N SER A 59 -10.42 -3.45 9.55
CA SER A 59 -8.97 -3.68 9.56
C SER A 59 -8.38 -3.64 8.15
N ILE A 60 -7.17 -3.10 8.04
CA ILE A 60 -6.35 -3.11 6.83
C ILE A 60 -5.49 -4.38 6.85
N GLU A 61 -5.61 -5.18 5.80
CA GLU A 61 -4.71 -6.31 5.57
C GLU A 61 -3.61 -5.91 4.59
N VAL A 62 -2.40 -5.75 5.11
CA VAL A 62 -1.23 -5.38 4.31
C VAL A 62 -0.63 -6.63 3.68
N VAL A 63 -0.57 -6.67 2.36
CA VAL A 63 -0.06 -7.78 1.57
C VAL A 63 1.30 -7.39 1.01
N VAL A 64 2.32 -8.19 1.32
CA VAL A 64 3.70 -7.94 0.93
C VAL A 64 4.29 -9.16 0.24
N ARG A 65 5.33 -8.91 -0.54
CA ARG A 65 6.09 -9.98 -1.17
C ARG A 65 7.00 -10.66 -0.15
N GLY A 66 7.08 -11.98 -0.21
CA GLY A 66 8.03 -12.76 0.58
C GLY A 66 9.46 -12.74 0.01
N ASP A 67 9.63 -12.34 -1.25
CA ASP A 67 10.91 -12.33 -1.97
C ASP A 67 11.61 -10.96 -1.94
N GLY A 68 12.95 -10.97 -1.98
CA GLY A 68 13.80 -9.77 -1.98
C GLY A 68 13.92 -9.08 -3.35
N SER A 69 12.81 -8.88 -4.06
CA SER A 69 12.82 -8.28 -5.41
C SER A 69 13.24 -6.81 -5.42
N THR A 70 13.81 -6.36 -6.54
CA THR A 70 14.16 -4.95 -6.77
C THR A 70 12.97 -4.01 -6.58
N SER A 71 11.77 -4.41 -6.99
CA SER A 71 10.54 -3.63 -6.77
C SER A 71 10.20 -3.46 -5.28
N THR A 72 10.46 -4.49 -4.47
CA THR A 72 10.32 -4.40 -3.01
C THR A 72 11.35 -3.45 -2.43
N SER A 73 12.61 -3.53 -2.87
CA SER A 73 13.66 -2.60 -2.41
C SER A 73 13.34 -1.15 -2.75
N ILE A 74 12.89 -0.86 -3.97
CA ILE A 74 12.48 0.49 -4.40
C ILE A 74 11.28 0.97 -3.56
N PHE A 75 10.27 0.11 -3.38
CA PHE A 75 9.09 0.48 -2.62
C PHE A 75 9.43 0.79 -1.15
N LYS A 76 10.25 -0.04 -0.50
CA LYS A 76 10.69 0.21 0.88
C LYS A 76 11.54 1.47 1.03
N ALA A 77 12.45 1.73 0.08
CA ALA A 77 13.24 2.96 0.10
C ALA A 77 12.33 4.19 0.03
N ALA A 78 11.32 4.18 -0.85
CA ALA A 78 10.33 5.24 -0.92
C ALA A 78 9.55 5.41 0.39
N LEU A 79 9.12 4.31 1.04
CA LEU A 79 8.42 4.38 2.32
C LEU A 79 9.30 4.94 3.45
N GLY A 80 10.60 4.61 3.45
CA GLY A 80 11.57 5.17 4.39
C GLY A 80 11.76 6.68 4.22
N ASP A 81 11.79 7.16 2.98
CA ASP A 81 11.84 8.60 2.66
C ASP A 81 10.53 9.32 3.06
N PHE A 82 9.39 8.63 2.99
CA PHE A 82 8.09 9.21 3.31
C PHE A 82 7.82 9.35 4.82
N ASP A 83 8.38 8.46 5.63
CA ASP A 83 8.24 8.51 7.08
C ASP A 83 9.49 7.93 7.77
N PRO A 84 10.26 8.74 8.52
CA PRO A 84 11.41 8.23 9.27
C PRO A 84 11.07 7.15 10.31
N GLY A 85 9.83 7.09 10.78
CA GLY A 85 9.34 6.03 11.66
C GLY A 85 9.26 4.67 10.97
N PHE A 86 9.04 4.65 9.65
CA PHE A 86 9.10 3.42 8.84
C PHE A 86 10.50 2.80 8.87
N GLU A 87 11.55 3.60 8.74
CA GLU A 87 12.94 3.12 8.83
C GLU A 87 13.24 2.47 10.17
N ALA A 88 12.87 3.15 11.25
CA ALA A 88 13.07 2.64 12.61
C ALA A 88 12.31 1.33 12.86
N ALA A 89 11.15 1.15 12.22
CA ALA A 89 10.23 0.08 12.55
C ALA A 89 10.27 -1.10 11.57
N VAL A 90 10.66 -0.93 10.31
CA VAL A 90 10.70 -1.96 9.25
C VAL A 90 12.09 -2.09 8.63
N GLY A 91 12.78 -0.96 8.46
CA GLY A 91 14.05 -0.83 7.74
C GLY A 91 13.92 -0.88 6.22
N SER A 92 14.52 0.09 5.51
CA SER A 92 14.51 0.12 4.04
C SER A 92 15.49 -0.84 3.39
N GLY A 93 16.61 -1.17 4.04
CA GLY A 93 17.65 -2.08 3.53
C GLY A 93 17.32 -3.58 3.66
N GLY A 94 17.90 -4.42 2.78
CA GLY A 94 17.89 -5.88 2.91
C GLY A 94 16.50 -6.55 2.82
N SER A 95 16.37 -7.76 3.39
CA SER A 95 15.06 -8.43 3.53
C SER A 95 14.23 -7.74 4.61
N PRO A 96 12.99 -7.32 4.33
CA PRO A 96 12.18 -6.59 5.31
C PRO A 96 11.88 -7.40 6.56
N ASN A 97 12.14 -6.81 7.72
CA ASN A 97 11.67 -7.35 8.99
C ASN A 97 10.25 -6.84 9.24
N TRP A 98 9.28 -7.49 8.60
CA TRP A 98 7.87 -7.23 8.86
C TRP A 98 7.44 -7.62 10.29
N GLY A 99 8.32 -8.25 11.10
CA GLY A 99 8.15 -8.46 12.53
C GLY A 99 6.90 -9.26 12.93
N SER A 100 6.34 -8.93 14.09
CA SER A 100 5.08 -9.44 14.66
C SER A 100 3.82 -8.80 14.04
N ARG A 101 3.96 -8.05 12.95
CA ARG A 101 2.83 -7.38 12.28
C ARG A 101 1.96 -8.39 11.55
N LYS A 102 0.65 -8.12 11.51
CA LYS A 102 -0.29 -8.85 10.65
C LYS A 102 -0.11 -8.39 9.20
N VAL A 103 0.99 -8.83 8.57
CA VAL A 103 1.14 -8.72 7.11
C VAL A 103 0.98 -10.10 6.49
N THR A 104 0.30 -10.16 5.36
CA THR A 104 0.17 -11.38 4.57
C THR A 104 1.33 -11.43 3.58
N LYS A 105 2.21 -12.42 3.75
CA LYS A 105 3.33 -12.66 2.84
C LYS A 105 2.90 -13.63 1.75
N THR A 106 3.07 -13.24 0.48
CA THR A 106 2.79 -14.15 -0.64
C THR A 106 4.06 -14.82 -1.14
N ASP A 107 3.97 -16.13 -1.39
CA ASP A 107 5.03 -17.03 -1.85
C ASP A 107 5.24 -16.99 -3.38
N ARG A 108 4.22 -16.64 -4.17
CA ARG A 108 4.25 -16.60 -5.65
C ARG A 108 4.66 -15.24 -6.24
N ALA A 109 5.65 -14.58 -5.66
CA ALA A 109 6.20 -13.31 -6.17
C ALA A 109 5.08 -12.26 -6.49
N SER A 110 5.21 -11.50 -7.59
CA SER A 110 4.28 -10.41 -7.94
C SER A 110 2.84 -10.85 -8.20
N SER A 111 2.67 -11.97 -8.90
CA SER A 111 1.36 -12.46 -9.32
C SER A 111 0.57 -12.99 -8.14
N GLY A 112 1.26 -13.60 -7.15
CA GLY A 112 0.67 -13.99 -5.87
C GLY A 112 0.07 -12.80 -5.13
N LEU A 113 0.87 -11.75 -4.92
CA LEU A 113 0.43 -10.53 -4.25
C LEU A 113 -0.79 -9.91 -4.95
N ARG A 114 -0.69 -9.69 -6.27
CA ARG A 114 -1.78 -9.08 -7.04
C ARG A 114 -3.06 -9.90 -6.99
N SER A 115 -2.93 -11.22 -7.14
CA SER A 115 -4.09 -12.12 -7.09
C SER A 115 -4.75 -12.14 -5.71
N TYR A 116 -3.94 -12.01 -4.65
CA TYR A 116 -4.46 -11.94 -3.29
C TYR A 116 -5.22 -10.65 -3.04
N VAL A 117 -4.64 -9.50 -3.42
CA VAL A 117 -5.30 -8.19 -3.32
C VAL A 117 -6.59 -8.18 -4.14
N ALA A 118 -6.57 -8.72 -5.36
CA ALA A 118 -7.76 -8.81 -6.22
C ALA A 118 -8.94 -9.56 -5.59
N LYS A 119 -8.65 -10.60 -4.80
CA LYS A 119 -9.68 -11.54 -4.29
C LYS A 119 -10.12 -11.24 -2.86
N THR A 120 -9.31 -10.49 -2.10
CA THR A 120 -9.50 -10.32 -0.67
C THR A 120 -9.81 -8.85 -0.39
N MET A 121 -11.02 -8.59 0.12
CA MET A 121 -11.44 -7.24 0.51
C MET A 121 -10.57 -6.72 1.67
N TYR A 122 -10.52 -5.39 1.77
CA TYR A 122 -9.80 -4.63 2.79
C TYR A 122 -8.29 -4.84 2.78
N THR A 123 -7.75 -5.20 1.61
CA THR A 123 -6.32 -5.40 1.42
C THR A 123 -5.65 -4.20 0.75
N ILE A 124 -4.36 -4.04 1.03
CA ILE A 124 -3.46 -3.13 0.34
C ILE A 124 -2.12 -3.81 0.08
N GLY A 125 -1.55 -3.60 -1.10
CA GLY A 125 -0.24 -4.12 -1.48
C GLY A 125 0.44 -3.18 -2.47
N TYR A 126 1.44 -3.68 -3.19
CA TYR A 126 2.15 -2.92 -4.21
C TYR A 126 2.54 -3.80 -5.40
N CYS A 127 2.54 -3.21 -6.59
CA CYS A 127 3.10 -3.84 -7.79
C CYS A 127 3.62 -2.77 -8.75
N THR A 128 4.17 -3.18 -9.89
CA THR A 128 4.52 -2.19 -10.93
C THR A 128 3.25 -1.63 -11.57
N MET A 129 3.31 -0.40 -12.07
CA MET A 129 2.18 0.27 -12.74
C MET A 129 1.57 -0.59 -13.87
N GLY A 130 2.42 -1.13 -14.76
CA GLY A 130 1.96 -1.96 -15.88
C GLY A 130 1.24 -3.24 -15.45
N GLU A 131 1.67 -3.83 -14.32
CA GLU A 131 0.97 -4.99 -13.74
C GLU A 131 -0.38 -4.62 -13.13
N ALA A 132 -0.49 -3.45 -12.48
CA ALA A 132 -1.75 -2.97 -11.92
C ALA A 132 -2.78 -2.74 -13.04
N MET A 133 -2.37 -2.10 -14.13
CA MET A 133 -3.20 -1.86 -15.31
C MET A 133 -3.66 -3.16 -15.97
N THR A 134 -2.74 -4.12 -16.16
CA THR A 134 -3.06 -5.41 -16.79
C THR A 134 -4.01 -6.24 -15.93
N ALA A 135 -3.91 -6.13 -14.60
CA ALA A 135 -4.78 -6.82 -13.65
C ALA A 135 -6.09 -6.06 -13.35
N ASN A 136 -6.30 -4.89 -13.95
CA ASN A 136 -7.43 -3.99 -13.68
C ASN A 136 -7.62 -3.72 -12.17
N LEU A 137 -6.52 -3.52 -11.45
CA LEU A 137 -6.54 -3.29 -10.00
C LEU A 137 -6.60 -1.80 -9.67
N PRO A 138 -7.45 -1.39 -8.71
CA PRO A 138 -7.46 -0.03 -8.18
C PRO A 138 -6.08 0.36 -7.63
N GLN A 139 -5.62 1.54 -8.02
CA GLN A 139 -4.35 2.13 -7.59
C GLN A 139 -4.63 3.29 -6.65
N ALA A 140 -3.98 3.31 -5.49
CA ALA A 140 -4.15 4.41 -4.56
C ALA A 140 -3.39 5.64 -5.07
N TRP A 141 -4.04 6.80 -5.01
CA TRP A 141 -3.43 8.06 -5.40
C TRP A 141 -2.65 8.61 -4.21
N LEU A 142 -1.44 9.11 -4.45
CA LEU A 142 -0.64 9.79 -3.46
C LEU A 142 -0.86 11.30 -3.53
N LYS A 143 -1.18 11.92 -2.39
CA LYS A 143 -1.24 13.36 -2.27
C LYS A 143 0.17 13.91 -2.02
N LYS A 144 0.67 14.72 -2.95
CA LYS A 144 1.93 15.46 -2.84
C LYS A 144 1.67 16.94 -3.15
N ASP A 145 2.04 17.83 -2.22
CA ASP A 145 1.91 19.29 -2.36
C ASP A 145 0.49 19.77 -2.73
N GLY A 146 -0.54 19.08 -2.22
CA GLY A 146 -1.94 19.40 -2.48
C GLY A 146 -2.54 18.72 -3.71
N ASN A 147 -1.72 18.20 -4.62
CA ASN A 147 -2.16 17.47 -5.81
C ASN A 147 -2.15 15.96 -5.59
N ALA A 148 -3.14 15.26 -6.15
CA ALA A 148 -3.17 13.81 -6.17
C ALA A 148 -2.43 13.30 -7.42
N ILE A 149 -1.43 12.45 -7.22
CA ILE A 149 -0.63 11.79 -8.26
C ILE A 149 -0.78 10.27 -8.13
N VAL A 150 -0.71 9.54 -9.23
CA VAL A 150 -0.73 8.06 -9.22
C VAL A 150 0.69 7.52 -9.13
#